data_AF-A0A452YBB5-F1
#
_entry.id   AF-A0A452YBB5-F1
#
_cell.length_a   1.000
_cell.length_b   1.000
_cell.length_c   1.000
_cell.angle_alpha   90.00
_cell.angle_beta   90.00
_cell.angle_gamma   90.00
#
_symmetry.space_group_name_H-M   'P 1'
#
loop_
_entity.id
_entity.type
_entity.pdbx_description
1 polymer ?
#
loop_
_entity_poly.entity_id
_entity_poly.type
_entity_poly.pdbx_seq_one_letter_code
_entity_poly.pdbx_strand_id
1 'polypeptide(L)' 'VDHGRSATFLAELKDKVERCTTPVVVAGDFNLIRCASEKSSPNVYQVRMRLFNDCIADLALHEIARVGARFTWTNK' A
#
# COMPACT_ATOMS: atom_id res chain seq x y z
N VAL A 1 -7.55 7.68 12.58
CA VAL A 1 -8.02 6.86 11.44
C VAL A 1 -8.38 5.50 11.99
N ASP A 2 -9.59 5.02 11.76
CA ASP A 2 -9.96 3.63 12.07
C ASP A 2 -9.32 2.72 11.02
N HIS A 3 -8.62 1.69 11.48
CA HIS A 3 -7.79 0.82 10.65
C HIS A 3 -8.29 -0.63 10.63
N GLY A 4 -9.48 -0.90 11.18
CA GLY A 4 -10.08 -2.24 11.12
C GLY A 4 -10.36 -2.74 9.70
N ARG A 5 -10.44 -1.83 8.72
CA ARG A 5 -10.75 -2.16 7.32
C ARG A 5 -9.54 -2.50 6.45
N SER A 6 -8.31 -2.28 6.91
CA SER A 6 -7.12 -2.50 6.08
C SER A 6 -6.97 -3.95 5.62
N ALA A 7 -7.26 -4.92 6.49
CA ALA A 7 -7.20 -6.34 6.12
C ALA A 7 -8.25 -6.72 5.06
N THR A 8 -9.50 -6.30 5.26
CA THR A 8 -10.58 -6.52 4.29
C THR A 8 -10.28 -5.86 2.94
N PHE A 9 -9.78 -4.63 2.95
CA PHE A 9 -9.38 -3.92 1.74
C PHE A 9 -8.29 -4.67 0.96
N LEU A 10 -7.24 -5.16 1.64
CA LEU A 10 -6.17 -5.91 0.98
C LEU A 10 -6.68 -7.25 0.42
N ALA A 11 -7.61 -7.91 1.12
CA ALA A 11 -8.24 -9.13 0.62
C ALA A 11 -9.06 -8.87 -0.66
N GLU A 12 -9.87 -7.80 -0.68
CA GLU A 12 -10.63 -7.40 -1.88
C GLU A 12 -9.70 -7.00 -3.05
N LEU A 13 -8.59 -6.33 -2.75
CA LEU A 13 -7.61 -5.96 -3.76
C LEU A 13 -6.96 -7.21 -4.37
N LYS A 14 -6.55 -8.16 -3.52
CA LYS A 14 -5.95 -9.43 -3.94
C LYS A 14 -6.88 -10.20 -4.87
N ASP A 15 -8.12 -10.39 -4.43
CA ASP A 15 -9.16 -11.08 -5.17
C ASP A 15 -9.47 -10.44 -6.54
N LYS A 16 -9.37 -9.11 -6.68
CA LYS A 16 -9.49 -8.41 -7.97
C LYS A 16 -8.29 -8.65 -8.87
N VAL A 17 -7.07 -8.54 -8.34
CA VAL A 17 -5.83 -8.70 -9.11
C VAL A 17 -5.68 -10.15 -9.61
N GLU A 18 -5.97 -11.13 -8.77
CA GLU A 18 -5.86 -12.56 -9.12
C GLU A 18 -6.83 -12.99 -10.23
N ARG A 19 -7.96 -12.29 -10.40
CA ARG A 19 -8.91 -12.55 -11.50
C ARG A 19 -8.52 -11.90 -12.82
N CYS A 20 -7.54 -11.00 -12.83
CA CYS A 20 -7.12 -10.35 -14.07
C CYS A 20 -6.21 -11.29 -14.87
N THR A 21 -6.60 -11.55 -16.11
CA THR A 21 -5.82 -12.39 -17.06
C THR A 21 -4.88 -11.59 -17.94
N THR A 22 -4.86 -10.26 -17.77
CA THR A 22 -4.02 -9.32 -18.52
C THR A 22 -3.12 -8.55 -17.54
N PRO A 23 -2.01 -7.96 -18.00
CA PRO A 23 -1.17 -7.13 -17.15
C PRO A 23 -1.98 -6.02 -16.47
N VAL A 24 -1.82 -5.87 -15.16
CA VAL A 24 -2.55 -4.89 -14.35
C VAL A 24 -1.65 -3.80 -13.81
N VAL A 25 -2.22 -2.60 -13.69
CA VAL A 25 -1.66 -1.51 -12.89
C VAL A 25 -2.65 -1.19 -11.79
N VAL A 26 -2.16 -1.21 -10.55
CA VAL A 26 -2.96 -0.88 -9.37
C VAL A 26 -2.56 0.51 -8.89
N ALA A 27 -3.51 1.44 -8.86
CA ALA A 27 -3.33 2.79 -8.35
C ALA A 27 -4.49 3.17 -7.42
N GLY A 28 -4.18 3.80 -6.29
CA GLY A 28 -5.19 4.21 -5.32
C GLY A 28 -4.59 4.93 -4.12
N ASP A 29 -5.46 5.48 -3.28
CA ASP A 29 -5.08 5.99 -1.96
C ASP A 29 -5.13 4.84 -0.94
N PHE A 30 -3.99 4.18 -0.75
CA PHE A 30 -3.90 3.04 0.15
C PHE A 30 -3.89 3.44 1.63
N ASN A 31 -3.50 4.69 1.94
CA ASN A 31 -3.24 5.15 3.31
C ASN A 31 -2.33 4.19 4.13
N LEU A 32 -1.44 3.48 3.44
CA LEU A 32 -0.45 2.54 3.97
C LEU A 32 0.92 2.92 3.40
N ILE A 33 1.96 2.75 4.21
CA ILE A 33 3.36 2.99 3.83
C ILE A 33 4.09 1.64 3.80
N ARG A 34 5.09 1.52 2.94
CA ARG A 34 5.96 0.33 2.80
C ARG A 34 7.13 0.38 3.76
N CYS A 35 7.64 1.57 4.06
CA CYS A 35 8.77 1.75 4.96
C CYS A 35 8.67 3.04 5.78
N ALA A 36 9.46 3.14 6.84
CA ALA A 36 9.39 4.28 7.75
C ALA A 36 9.80 5.62 7.09
N SER A 37 10.65 5.61 6.06
CA SER A 37 11.13 6.82 5.39
C SER A 37 10.07 7.53 4.54
N GLU A 38 8.94 6.86 4.26
CA GLU A 38 7.76 7.38 3.57
C GLU A 38 6.80 8.14 4.50
N LYS A 39 7.14 8.26 5.78
CA LYS A 39 6.45 9.11 6.73
C LYS A 39 7.45 10.06 7.39
N SER A 40 7.07 11.33 7.52
CA SER A 40 7.91 12.31 8.21
C SER A 40 7.86 12.18 9.73
N SER A 41 6.77 11.62 10.29
CA SER A 41 6.64 11.43 11.73
C SER A 41 7.15 10.07 12.19
N PRO A 42 7.71 9.96 13.42
CA PRO A 42 8.29 8.73 13.92
C PRO A 42 7.25 7.65 14.27
N ASN A 43 5.96 8.02 14.33
CA ASN A 43 4.88 7.09 14.67
C ASN A 43 4.51 6.23 13.46
N VAL A 44 5.20 5.09 13.31
CA VAL A 44 5.00 4.11 12.25
C VAL A 44 4.50 2.77 12.80
N TYR A 45 3.52 2.18 12.12
CA TYR A 45 2.93 0.89 12.51
C TYR A 45 3.60 -0.24 11.71
N GLN A 46 4.65 -0.85 12.27
CA GLN A 46 5.45 -1.88 11.58
C GLN A 46 4.64 -3.07 11.08
N VAL A 47 3.65 -3.52 11.84
CA VAL A 47 2.75 -4.62 11.44
C VAL A 47 2.03 -4.29 10.13
N ARG A 48 1.63 -3.04 9.92
CA ARG A 48 0.93 -2.63 8.69
C ARG A 48 1.85 -2.54 7.49
N MET A 49 3.08 -2.07 7.72
CA MET A 49 4.11 -2.08 6.68
C MET A 49 4.38 -3.51 6.23
N ARG A 50 4.48 -4.46 7.17
CA ARG A 50 4.63 -5.88 6.85
C ARG A 50 3.44 -6.41 6.04
N LEU A 51 2.21 -6.24 6.55
CA LEU A 51 1.00 -6.70 5.84
C LEU A 51 0.90 -6.14 4.42
N PHE A 52 1.26 -4.86 4.23
CA PHE A 52 1.22 -4.25 2.90
C PHE A 52 2.30 -4.81 1.97
N ASN A 53 3.54 -4.95 2.46
CA ASN A 53 4.63 -5.54 1.68
C ASN A 53 4.36 -7.03 1.34
N ASP A 54 3.79 -7.79 2.28
CA ASP A 54 3.40 -9.19 2.05
C ASP A 54 2.33 -9.27 0.94
N CYS A 55 1.33 -8.39 0.96
CA CYS A 55 0.31 -8.33 -0.10
C CYS A 55 0.90 -7.98 -1.48
N ILE A 56 1.85 -7.03 -1.54
CA ILE A 56 2.55 -6.68 -2.79
C ILE A 56 3.34 -7.88 -3.31
N ALA A 57 4.04 -8.61 -2.41
CA ALA A 57 4.83 -9.78 -2.76
C ALA A 57 3.95 -10.95 -3.22
N ASP A 58 2.87 -11.25 -2.50
CA ASP A 58 1.88 -12.27 -2.84
C ASP A 58 1.30 -12.06 -4.25
N LEU A 59 1.05 -10.81 -4.62
CA LEU A 59 0.50 -10.42 -5.92
C LEU A 59 1.56 -10.22 -7.01
N ALA A 60 2.84 -10.44 -6.69
CA ALA A 60 3.97 -10.14 -7.57
C ALA A 60 3.92 -8.72 -8.18
N LEU A 61 3.42 -7.75 -7.42
CA LEU A 61 3.30 -6.37 -7.87
C LEU A 61 4.65 -5.66 -7.81
N HIS A 62 4.95 -4.94 -8.89
CA HIS A 62 6.12 -4.07 -8.95
C HIS A 62 5.69 -2.63 -8.66
N GLU A 63 6.44 -1.97 -7.77
CA GLU A 63 6.21 -0.56 -7.49
C GLU A 63 6.73 0.31 -8.63
N ILE A 64 5.88 1.24 -9.06
CA ILE A 64 6.26 2.28 -10.01
C ILE A 64 6.78 3.46 -9.19
N ALA A 65 8.11 3.62 -9.17
CA ALA A 65 8.76 4.69 -8.43
C ALA A 65 8.24 6.07 -8.88
N ARG A 66 7.74 6.85 -7.94
CA ARG A 66 7.37 8.25 -8.19
C ARG A 66 8.62 9.11 -8.29
N VAL A 67 8.63 10.01 -9.26
CA VAL A 67 9.62 11.08 -9.38
C VAL A 67 9.00 12.39 -8.86
N GLY A 68 9.77 13.18 -8.11
CA GLY A 68 9.34 14.49 -7.61
C GLY A 68 8.97 14.47 -6.12
N ALA A 69 7.72 14.79 -5.80
CA ALA A 69 7.27 14.98 -4.42
C ALA A 69 7.49 13.72 -3.56
N ARG A 70 8.18 13.88 -2.43
CA ARG A 70 8.55 12.80 -1.50
C ARG A 70 7.35 12.16 -0.79
N PHE A 71 6.32 12.94 -0.48
CA PHE A 71 5.11 12.48 0.21
C PHE A 71 3.88 12.80 -0.64
N THR A 72 2.84 11.97 -0.53
CA THR A 72 1.57 12.14 -1.27
C THR A 72 0.49 12.87 -0.47
N TRP A 73 0.67 13.01 0.85
CA TRP A 73 -0.33 13.61 1.74
C TRP A 73 0.34 14.37 2.89
N THR A 74 -0.25 15.49 3.31
CA THR A 74 0.11 16.22 4.53
C THR A 74 -1.12 16.47 5.37
N ASN A 75 -0.99 16.36 6.69
CA ASN A 75 -1.99 16.88 7.61
C ASN A 75 -1.74 18.39 7.80
N LYS A 76 -2.78 19.15 8.12
CA LYS A 76 -2.65 20.52 8.62
C LYS A 76 -2.31 20.53 10.10
#